data_AF-A0A6B2G372-F1
#
_entry.id   AF-A0A6B2G372-F1
#
_cell.length_a   1.000
_cell.length_b   1.000
_cell.length_c   1.000
_cell.angle_alpha   90.00
_cell.angle_beta   90.00
_cell.angle_gamma   90.00
#
_symmetry.space_group_name_H-M   'P 1'
#
loop_
_entity.id
_entity.type
_entity.pdbx_description
1 polymer ?
#
loop_
_entity_poly.entity_id
_entity_poly.type
_entity_poly.pdbx_seq_one_letter_code
_entity_poly.pdbx_strand_id
1 'polypeptide(L)'
;DHMYGEAVKKISFINTLNGGDYIMSSDSHSLKIYDRHNLKMFTSIEPIEPINDFCVYPNSGLIFFANESPNSGIYFVPSLGSAPKFCSYLDNLTEEMEEVYSNQIYDDYKFVTRHELDELGLSNLIGTEALRAYMHGFFIDIRLYKKAKSAHNPMSYKEYKQNTVKQKIQEERSERLKLIKLPDVNKELAEQLLNRKLQITGADVKNPTGDKR
;
A
#
# COMPACT_ATOMS: atom_id res chain seq x y z
N ASP A 1 19.11 -25.21 29.04
CA ASP A 1 20.45 -24.71 28.73
C ASP A 1 20.30 -23.49 27.84
N HIS A 2 20.99 -22.39 28.16
CA HIS A 2 20.86 -21.13 27.44
C HIS A 2 21.78 -21.03 26.22
N MET A 3 22.64 -22.02 25.98
CA MET A 3 23.61 -22.10 24.87
C MET A 3 24.79 -21.11 24.96
N TYR A 4 24.68 -20.03 25.75
CA TYR A 4 25.74 -19.02 25.89
C TYR A 4 26.80 -19.37 26.95
N GLY A 5 26.55 -20.37 27.79
CA GLY A 5 27.50 -20.79 28.84
C GLY A 5 27.65 -19.79 29.99
N GLU A 6 26.80 -18.77 30.06
CA GLU A 6 26.73 -17.81 31.16
C GLU A 6 25.83 -18.33 32.29
N ALA A 7 25.99 -17.74 33.48
CA ALA A 7 25.26 -18.16 34.67
C ALA A 7 23.83 -17.59 34.66
N VAL A 8 22.85 -18.47 34.90
CA VAL A 8 21.45 -18.07 35.07
C VAL A 8 21.33 -17.12 36.26
N LYS A 9 20.98 -15.86 36.00
CA LYS A 9 20.86 -14.82 37.02
C LYS A 9 19.61 -15.00 37.86
N LYS A 10 18.47 -15.30 37.22
CA LYS A 10 17.19 -15.46 37.91
C LYS A 10 16.24 -16.39 37.18
N ILE A 11 15.41 -17.07 37.97
CA ILE A 11 14.30 -17.89 37.50
C ILE A 11 13.03 -17.40 38.21
N SER A 12 11.94 -17.21 37.47
CA SER A 12 10.63 -16.88 38.02
C SER A 12 9.55 -17.80 37.47
N PHE A 13 8.58 -18.12 38.31
CA PHE A 13 7.41 -18.92 37.96
C PHE A 13 6.23 -17.99 37.82
N ILE A 14 5.51 -18.10 36.71
CA ILE A 14 4.36 -17.26 36.41
C ILE A 14 3.19 -18.15 36.14
N ASN A 15 2.14 -17.93 36.92
CA ASN A 15 0.85 -18.58 36.72
C ASN A 15 -0.08 -17.54 36.12
N THR A 16 -0.41 -17.68 34.84
CA THR A 16 -1.37 -16.79 34.18
C THR A 16 -2.79 -17.24 34.51
N LEU A 17 -3.74 -16.29 34.65
CA LEU A 17 -5.16 -16.60 34.86
C LEU A 17 -5.75 -17.57 33.83
N ASN A 18 -5.21 -17.59 32.61
CA ASN A 18 -5.64 -18.45 31.51
C ASN A 18 -5.20 -19.93 31.68
N GLY A 19 -4.65 -20.31 32.83
CA GLY A 19 -4.21 -21.68 33.11
C GLY A 19 -2.86 -22.04 32.48
N GLY A 20 -2.09 -21.05 32.04
CA GLY A 20 -0.72 -21.25 31.57
C GLY A 20 0.27 -21.14 32.74
N ASP A 21 0.93 -22.25 33.07
CA ASP A 21 2.07 -22.30 33.99
C ASP A 21 3.36 -22.13 33.18
N TYR A 22 4.00 -20.98 33.31
CA TYR A 22 5.24 -20.66 32.60
C TYR A 22 6.43 -20.51 33.56
N ILE A 23 7.59 -20.94 33.10
CA ILE A 23 8.88 -20.79 33.78
C ILE A 23 9.71 -19.83 32.95
N MET A 24 10.13 -18.73 33.55
CA MET A 24 11.06 -17.80 32.92
C MET A 24 12.44 -17.99 33.51
N SER A 25 13.44 -18.09 32.65
CA SER A 25 14.84 -18.16 33.04
C SER A 25 15.62 -17.08 32.30
N SER A 26 16.32 -16.24 33.05
CA SER A 26 17.13 -15.16 32.51
C SER A 26 18.60 -15.47 32.65
N ASP A 27 19.31 -15.31 31.54
CA ASP A 27 20.76 -15.19 31.47
C ASP A 27 21.16 -13.69 31.42
N SER A 28 22.45 -13.38 31.24
CA SER A 28 22.91 -11.99 31.04
C SER A 28 22.44 -11.41 29.70
N HIS A 29 22.24 -12.24 28.68
CA HIS A 29 21.88 -11.78 27.33
C HIS A 29 20.46 -12.11 26.90
N SER A 30 19.83 -13.14 27.46
CA SER A 30 18.52 -13.61 26.98
C SER A 30 17.60 -14.01 28.12
N LEU A 31 16.31 -13.74 27.93
CA LEU A 31 15.23 -14.28 28.75
C LEU A 31 14.49 -15.35 27.96
N LYS A 32 14.52 -16.59 28.44
CA LYS A 32 13.78 -17.70 27.83
C LYS A 32 12.57 -18.06 28.67
N ILE A 33 11.44 -18.21 28.00
CA ILE A 33 10.16 -18.58 28.59
C ILE A 33 9.88 -20.03 28.18
N TYR A 34 9.63 -20.88 29.14
CA TYR A 34 9.32 -22.29 28.96
C TYR A 34 7.92 -22.59 29.50
N ASP A 35 7.20 -23.47 28.82
CA ASP A 35 5.99 -24.07 29.37
C ASP A 35 6.38 -25.11 30.43
N ARG A 36 5.77 -25.04 31.61
CA ARG A 36 6.04 -25.97 32.71
C ARG A 36 5.66 -27.41 32.37
N HIS A 37 4.59 -27.62 31.60
CA HIS A 37 4.07 -28.97 31.33
C HIS A 37 4.86 -29.67 30.24
N ASN A 38 5.12 -28.96 29.15
CA ASN A 38 5.76 -29.54 27.98
C ASN A 38 7.28 -29.33 27.96
N LEU A 39 7.83 -28.48 28.86
CA LEU A 39 9.23 -28.04 28.87
C LEU A 39 9.71 -27.47 27.54
N LYS A 40 8.78 -27.14 26.64
CA LYS A 40 9.05 -26.56 25.33
C LYS A 40 9.30 -25.07 25.53
N MET A 41 10.34 -24.57 24.85
CA MET A 41 10.59 -23.13 24.80
C MET A 41 9.42 -22.46 24.07
N PHE A 42 8.76 -21.54 24.78
CA PHE A 42 7.67 -20.75 24.25
C PHE A 42 8.21 -19.58 23.44
N THR A 43 9.06 -18.75 24.04
CA THR A 43 9.72 -17.64 23.34
C THR A 43 11.06 -17.29 24.00
N SER A 44 11.93 -16.62 23.24
CA SER A 44 13.22 -16.09 23.69
C SER A 44 13.24 -14.60 23.41
N ILE A 45 13.53 -13.81 24.44
CA ILE A 45 13.65 -12.35 24.34
C ILE A 45 15.11 -12.00 24.52
N GLU A 46 15.70 -11.37 23.51
CA GLU A 46 17.10 -10.98 23.45
C GLU A 46 17.18 -9.45 23.40
N PRO A 47 17.32 -8.79 24.55
CA PRO A 47 17.63 -7.37 24.59
C PRO A 47 19.05 -7.09 24.09
N ILE A 48 19.25 -5.88 23.56
CA ILE A 48 20.56 -5.43 23.06
C ILE A 48 21.54 -5.26 24.22
N GLU A 49 21.03 -4.81 25.36
CA GLU A 49 21.81 -4.50 26.56
C GLU A 49 21.75 -5.67 27.55
N PRO A 50 22.82 -5.90 28.33
CA PRO A 50 22.86 -7.00 29.29
C PRO A 50 21.79 -6.83 30.38
N ILE A 51 21.08 -7.92 30.68
CA ILE A 51 20.07 -8.03 31.72
C ILE A 51 20.74 -8.35 33.05
N ASN A 52 20.49 -7.56 34.08
CA ASN A 52 20.92 -7.85 35.45
C ASN A 52 19.84 -8.54 36.26
N ASP A 53 18.59 -8.07 36.15
CA ASP A 53 17.43 -8.68 36.78
C ASP A 53 16.19 -8.47 35.90
N PHE A 54 15.13 -9.25 36.13
CA PHE A 54 13.83 -9.05 35.52
C PHE A 54 12.68 -9.22 36.53
N CYS A 55 11.57 -8.55 36.24
CA CYS A 55 10.34 -8.61 37.01
C CYS A 55 9.15 -8.66 36.05
N VAL A 56 8.15 -9.48 36.36
CA VAL A 56 6.92 -9.59 35.55
C VAL A 56 5.76 -9.02 36.31
N TYR A 57 4.93 -8.24 35.64
CA TYR A 57 3.71 -7.72 36.23
C TYR A 57 2.69 -8.86 36.40
N PRO A 58 2.06 -9.01 37.58
CA PRO A 58 1.14 -10.10 37.84
C PRO A 58 -0.03 -10.07 36.85
N ASN A 59 -0.40 -11.26 36.34
CA ASN A 59 -1.52 -11.46 35.43
C ASN A 59 -1.45 -10.66 34.12
N SER A 60 -0.24 -10.29 33.69
CA SER A 60 -0.02 -9.56 32.43
C SER A 60 1.20 -10.12 31.69
N GLY A 61 1.25 -9.91 30.38
CA GLY A 61 2.42 -10.20 29.55
C GLY A 61 3.55 -9.17 29.66
N LEU A 62 3.50 -8.25 30.63
CA LEU A 62 4.43 -7.13 30.74
C LEU A 62 5.64 -7.50 31.63
N ILE A 63 6.83 -7.38 31.06
CA ILE A 63 8.11 -7.78 31.62
C ILE A 63 9.02 -6.55 31.70
N PHE A 64 9.60 -6.32 32.87
CA PHE A 64 10.57 -5.27 33.12
C PHE A 64 11.96 -5.89 33.27
N PHE A 65 12.92 -5.38 32.51
CA PHE A 65 14.34 -5.69 32.67
C PHE A 65 15.06 -4.54 33.38
N ALA A 66 15.87 -4.91 34.36
CA ALA A 66 16.93 -4.06 34.88
C ALA A 66 18.18 -4.30 34.02
N ASN A 67 18.48 -3.35 33.14
CA ASN A 67 19.64 -3.33 32.26
C ASN A 67 20.63 -2.22 32.67
N GLU A 68 21.84 -2.22 32.09
CA GLU A 68 22.86 -1.20 32.36
C GLU A 68 22.72 0.09 31.53
N SER A 69 21.53 0.31 30.96
CA SER A 69 21.26 1.45 30.11
C SER A 69 20.40 2.50 30.84
N PRO A 70 20.39 3.77 30.40
CA PRO A 70 19.62 4.81 31.07
C PRO A 70 18.11 4.58 31.03
N ASN A 71 17.62 3.77 30.08
CA ASN A 71 16.21 3.41 29.96
C ASN A 71 16.01 1.93 30.30
N SER A 72 15.13 1.64 31.25
CA SER A 72 14.77 0.26 31.57
C SER A 72 14.15 -0.43 30.35
N GLY A 73 14.59 -1.67 30.08
CA GLY A 73 14.02 -2.47 29.00
C GLY A 73 12.63 -2.97 29.40
N ILE A 74 11.57 -2.44 28.80
CA ILE A 74 10.20 -2.93 29.02
C ILE A 74 9.76 -3.71 27.79
N TYR A 75 9.35 -4.95 28.00
CA TYR A 75 8.90 -5.84 26.94
C TYR A 75 7.49 -6.30 27.24
N PHE A 76 6.65 -6.34 26.22
CA PHE A 76 5.28 -6.81 26.33
C PHE A 76 5.07 -8.00 25.40
N VAL A 77 4.59 -9.10 25.96
CA VAL A 77 4.31 -10.36 25.26
C VAL A 77 2.80 -10.61 25.29
N PRO A 78 2.04 -10.20 24.25
CA PRO A 78 0.58 -10.28 24.25
C PRO A 78 0.07 -11.72 24.37
N SER A 79 0.81 -12.69 23.85
CA SER A 79 0.48 -14.11 23.95
C SER A 79 0.56 -14.69 25.37
N LEU A 80 1.29 -14.03 26.28
CA LEU A 80 1.43 -14.48 27.67
C LEU A 80 0.29 -13.95 28.56
N GLY A 81 -0.29 -12.81 28.21
CA GLY A 81 -1.42 -12.20 28.90
C GLY A 81 -1.67 -10.76 28.43
N SER A 82 -2.88 -10.25 28.71
CA SER A 82 -3.31 -8.90 28.33
C SER A 82 -2.49 -7.80 29.02
N ALA A 83 -2.49 -6.60 28.45
CA ALA A 83 -1.88 -5.45 29.09
C ALA A 83 -2.59 -5.08 30.42
N PRO A 84 -1.87 -4.50 31.39
CA PRO A 84 -2.48 -4.08 32.63
C PRO A 84 -3.36 -2.84 32.40
N LYS A 85 -4.34 -2.61 33.28
CA LYS A 85 -5.35 -1.54 33.11
C LYS A 85 -4.78 -0.13 32.89
N PHE A 86 -3.60 0.16 33.44
CA PHE A 86 -2.93 1.47 33.27
C PHE A 86 -2.22 1.62 31.93
N CYS A 87 -1.99 0.52 31.20
CA CYS A 87 -1.38 0.45 29.88
C CYS A 87 -2.29 -0.28 28.88
N SER A 88 -3.61 -0.11 28.96
CA SER A 88 -4.56 -0.76 28.04
C SER A 88 -4.32 -0.41 26.56
N TYR A 89 -3.70 0.75 26.29
CA TYR A 89 -3.35 1.16 24.94
C TYR A 89 -2.29 0.26 24.28
N LEU A 90 -1.49 -0.49 25.05
CA LEU A 90 -0.50 -1.42 24.48
C LEU A 90 -1.18 -2.54 23.69
N ASP A 91 -2.32 -3.06 24.17
CA ASP A 91 -3.05 -4.10 23.45
C ASP A 91 -3.50 -3.59 22.07
N ASN A 92 -4.03 -2.37 22.00
CA ASN A 92 -4.41 -1.73 20.74
C ASN A 92 -3.20 -1.54 19.80
N LEU A 93 -2.08 -1.07 20.34
CA LEU A 93 -0.88 -0.83 19.54
C LEU A 93 -0.30 -2.15 19.01
N THR A 94 -0.36 -3.23 19.78
CA THR A 94 0.03 -4.56 19.30
C THR A 94 -0.92 -5.11 18.25
N GLU A 95 -2.23 -4.89 18.40
CA GLU A 95 -3.25 -5.30 17.42
C GLU A 95 -3.05 -4.56 16.08
N GLU A 96 -2.83 -3.25 16.12
CA GLU A 96 -2.50 -2.46 14.92
C GLU A 96 -1.21 -2.95 14.24
N MET A 97 -0.18 -3.30 15.02
CA MET A 97 1.06 -3.86 14.45
C MET A 97 0.82 -5.22 13.79
N GLU A 98 0.03 -6.10 14.39
CA GLU A 98 -0.32 -7.40 13.80
C GLU A 98 -1.11 -7.24 12.48
N GLU A 99 -2.03 -6.27 12.41
CA GLU A 99 -2.74 -5.94 11.16
C GLU A 99 -1.77 -5.45 10.06
N VAL A 100 -0.80 -4.60 10.39
CA VAL A 100 0.17 -4.08 9.41
C VAL A 100 1.02 -5.19 8.81
N TYR A 101 1.49 -6.15 9.60
CA TYR A 101 2.26 -7.30 9.06
C TYR A 101 1.45 -8.14 8.08
N SER A 102 0.15 -8.30 8.33
CA SER A 102 -0.73 -9.03 7.41
C SER A 102 -0.90 -8.29 6.07
N ASN A 103 -0.92 -6.95 6.09
CA ASN A 103 -1.07 -6.11 4.90
C ASN A 103 0.22 -6.01 4.06
N GLN A 104 1.39 -5.92 4.70
CA GLN A 104 2.69 -5.80 3.98
C GLN A 104 2.99 -7.00 3.05
N ILE A 105 2.48 -8.19 3.36
CA ILE A 105 2.64 -9.38 2.50
C ILE A 105 1.95 -9.19 1.14
N TYR A 106 0.96 -8.29 1.05
CA TYR A 106 0.16 -8.05 -0.15
C TYR A 106 0.43 -6.72 -0.85
N ASP A 107 1.23 -5.82 -0.27
CA ASP A 107 1.51 -4.50 -0.87
C ASP A 107 2.19 -4.58 -2.26
N ASP A 108 3.02 -5.61 -2.46
CA ASP A 108 3.71 -5.85 -3.73
C ASP A 108 2.92 -6.74 -4.71
N TYR A 109 1.69 -7.13 -4.37
CA TYR A 109 0.86 -8.00 -5.19
C TYR A 109 -0.36 -7.30 -5.74
N LYS A 110 -0.60 -7.46 -7.05
CA LYS A 110 -1.84 -7.06 -7.70
C LYS A 110 -2.76 -8.25 -7.87
N PHE A 111 -4.02 -8.11 -7.48
CA PHE A 111 -5.07 -9.05 -7.84
C PHE A 111 -5.44 -8.92 -9.32
N VAL A 112 -5.47 -10.03 -10.04
CA VAL A 112 -5.77 -10.13 -11.46
C VAL A 112 -6.80 -11.24 -11.66
N THR A 113 -7.84 -10.95 -12.45
CA THR A 113 -8.87 -11.95 -12.78
C THR A 113 -8.37 -12.93 -13.84
N ARG A 114 -9.04 -14.09 -14.00
CA ARG A 114 -8.70 -15.04 -15.07
C ARG A 114 -8.71 -14.38 -16.45
N HIS A 115 -9.71 -13.55 -16.73
CA HIS A 115 -9.82 -12.81 -17.99
C HIS A 115 -8.63 -11.87 -18.22
N GLU A 116 -8.25 -11.07 -17.22
CA GLU A 116 -7.10 -10.16 -17.33
C GLU A 116 -5.77 -10.92 -17.50
N LEU A 117 -5.64 -12.09 -16.88
CA LEU A 117 -4.45 -12.94 -17.02
C LEU A 117 -4.33 -13.53 -18.43
N ASP A 118 -5.46 -13.95 -19.01
CA ASP A 118 -5.55 -14.46 -20.38
C ASP A 118 -5.26 -13.36 -21.40
N GLU A 119 -5.79 -12.15 -21.19
CA GLU A 119 -5.48 -10.98 -22.03
C GLU A 119 -3.98 -10.67 -22.03
N LEU A 120 -3.32 -10.73 -20.87
CA LEU A 120 -1.88 -10.49 -20.76
C LEU A 120 -1.02 -11.64 -21.30
N GLY A 121 -1.63 -12.76 -21.73
CA GLY A 121 -0.92 -13.95 -22.22
C GLY A 121 -0.14 -14.69 -21.13
N LEU A 122 -0.53 -14.52 -19.86
CA LEU A 122 0.13 -15.12 -18.69
C LEU A 122 -0.58 -16.40 -18.20
N SER A 123 -1.51 -16.94 -18.99
CA SER A 123 -2.26 -18.17 -18.66
C SER A 123 -1.36 -19.39 -18.45
N ASN A 124 -0.20 -19.44 -19.10
CA ASN A 124 0.79 -20.51 -18.93
C ASN A 124 1.48 -20.52 -17.55
N LEU A 125 1.38 -19.43 -16.78
CA LEU A 125 1.96 -19.33 -15.43
C LEU A 125 1.01 -19.87 -14.34
N ILE A 126 -0.21 -20.26 -14.70
CA ILE A 126 -1.18 -20.85 -13.76
C ILE A 126 -0.60 -22.15 -13.20
N GLY A 127 -0.45 -22.22 -11.87
CA GLY A 127 0.14 -23.36 -11.17
C GLY A 127 1.63 -23.24 -10.85
N THR A 128 2.29 -22.15 -11.27
CA THR A 128 3.66 -21.82 -10.83
C THR A 128 3.65 -20.89 -9.61
N GLU A 129 4.75 -20.87 -8.85
CA GLU A 129 4.90 -20.01 -7.65
C GLU A 129 4.76 -18.51 -7.94
N ALA A 130 4.87 -18.09 -9.21
CA ALA A 130 4.70 -16.70 -9.63
C ALA A 130 3.25 -16.19 -9.54
N LEU A 131 2.26 -17.09 -9.49
CA LEU A 131 0.85 -16.75 -9.36
C LEU A 131 0.25 -17.43 -8.14
N ARG A 132 -0.20 -16.64 -7.16
CA ARG A 132 -0.88 -17.16 -5.98
C ARG A 132 -2.38 -17.16 -6.21
N ALA A 133 -2.98 -18.36 -6.31
CA ALA A 133 -4.43 -18.49 -6.47
C ALA A 133 -5.16 -17.94 -5.23
N TYR A 134 -6.19 -17.11 -5.45
CA TYR A 134 -6.99 -16.56 -4.38
C TYR A 134 -8.45 -16.40 -4.81
N MET A 135 -9.35 -17.11 -4.12
CA MET A 135 -10.81 -17.18 -4.35
C MET A 135 -11.22 -17.50 -5.80
N HIS A 136 -11.17 -16.52 -6.69
CA HIS A 136 -11.60 -16.60 -8.10
C HIS A 136 -10.63 -15.92 -9.08
N GLY A 137 -9.44 -15.53 -8.60
CA GLY A 137 -8.39 -14.90 -9.41
C GLY A 137 -7.01 -15.30 -8.92
N PHE A 138 -6.02 -14.48 -9.26
CA PHE A 138 -4.63 -14.70 -8.93
C PHE A 138 -3.99 -13.41 -8.43
N PHE A 139 -3.13 -13.53 -7.42
CA PHE A 139 -2.18 -12.49 -7.06
C PHE A 139 -0.90 -12.68 -7.85
N ILE A 140 -0.43 -11.58 -8.45
CA ILE A 140 0.82 -11.51 -9.20
C ILE A 140 1.66 -10.36 -8.66
N ASP A 141 2.99 -10.52 -8.63
CA ASP A 141 3.89 -9.42 -8.26
C ASP A 141 3.66 -8.23 -9.21
N ILE A 142 3.50 -7.04 -8.63
CA ILE A 142 3.28 -5.78 -9.33
C ILE A 142 4.35 -5.52 -10.40
N ARG A 143 5.58 -5.95 -10.18
CA ARG A 143 6.70 -5.79 -11.12
C ARG A 143 6.48 -6.63 -12.36
N LEU A 144 6.06 -7.88 -12.17
CA LEU A 144 5.80 -8.83 -13.26
C LEU A 144 4.56 -8.42 -14.05
N TYR A 145 3.51 -7.97 -13.36
CA TYR A 145 2.32 -7.40 -14.00
C TYR A 145 2.64 -6.18 -14.87
N LYS A 146 3.42 -5.22 -14.36
CA LYS A 146 3.84 -4.03 -15.14
C LYS A 146 4.64 -4.42 -16.37
N LYS A 147 5.56 -5.38 -16.24
CA LYS A 147 6.37 -5.89 -17.36
C LYS A 147 5.49 -6.56 -18.42
N ALA A 148 4.60 -7.46 -18.03
CA ALA A 148 3.66 -8.12 -18.94
C ALA A 148 2.74 -7.10 -19.64
N LYS A 149 2.20 -6.13 -18.91
CA LYS A 149 1.37 -5.06 -19.46
C LYS A 149 2.11 -4.20 -20.48
N SER A 150 3.39 -3.89 -20.23
CA SER A 150 4.23 -3.16 -21.20
C SER A 150 4.56 -3.99 -22.44
N ALA A 151 4.74 -5.31 -22.29
CA ALA A 151 5.04 -6.22 -23.40
C ALA A 151 3.80 -6.48 -24.28
N HIS A 152 2.63 -6.58 -23.67
CA HIS A 152 1.37 -6.82 -24.37
C HIS A 152 0.88 -5.58 -25.13
N ASN A 153 1.04 -4.38 -24.55
CA ASN A 153 0.56 -3.13 -25.16
C ASN A 153 1.71 -2.14 -25.51
N PRO A 154 2.62 -2.48 -26.43
CA PRO A 154 3.71 -1.58 -26.83
C PRO A 154 3.22 -0.34 -27.61
N MET A 155 2.00 -0.40 -28.19
CA MET A 155 1.43 0.67 -29.02
C MET A 155 0.47 1.60 -28.28
N SER A 156 0.05 1.25 -27.06
CA SER A 156 -0.93 2.02 -26.26
C SER A 156 -0.54 3.50 -26.10
N TYR A 157 0.75 3.79 -25.87
CA TYR A 157 1.22 5.16 -25.75
C TYR A 157 1.17 5.95 -27.06
N LYS A 158 1.41 5.28 -28.20
CA LYS A 158 1.32 5.90 -29.53
C LYS A 158 -0.15 6.13 -29.92
N GLU A 159 -1.03 5.18 -29.64
CA GLU A 159 -2.46 5.30 -29.89
C GLU A 159 -3.12 6.35 -29.01
N TYR A 160 -2.77 6.40 -27.72
CA TYR A 160 -3.21 7.46 -26.81
C TYR A 160 -2.84 8.84 -27.36
N LYS A 161 -1.56 9.04 -27.74
CA LYS A 161 -1.12 10.30 -28.37
C LYS A 161 -1.89 10.65 -29.64
N GLN A 162 -2.08 9.68 -30.52
CA GLN A 162 -2.84 9.90 -31.76
C GLN A 162 -4.31 10.26 -31.48
N ASN A 163 -4.93 9.63 -30.49
CA ASN A 163 -6.32 9.88 -30.13
C ASN A 163 -6.49 11.26 -29.46
N THR A 164 -5.55 11.68 -28.60
CA THR A 164 -5.58 13.03 -28.02
C THR A 164 -5.40 14.11 -29.08
N VAL A 165 -4.51 13.89 -30.06
CA VAL A 165 -4.33 14.81 -31.19
C VAL A 165 -5.58 14.87 -32.05
N LYS A 166 -6.20 13.72 -32.36
CA LYS A 166 -7.47 13.66 -33.10
C LYS A 166 -8.61 14.38 -32.38
N GLN A 167 -8.72 14.20 -31.06
CA GLN A 167 -9.72 14.88 -30.23
C GLN A 167 -9.54 16.40 -30.28
N LYS A 168 -8.32 16.90 -30.08
CA LYS A 168 -8.03 18.34 -30.19
C LYS A 168 -8.37 18.91 -31.58
N ILE A 169 -7.99 18.21 -32.66
CA ILE A 169 -8.34 18.63 -34.02
C ILE A 169 -9.86 18.63 -34.23
N GLN A 170 -10.59 17.69 -33.63
CA GLN A 170 -12.04 17.61 -33.75
C GLN A 170 -12.75 18.69 -32.94
N GLU A 171 -12.25 19.03 -31.75
CA GLU A 171 -12.71 20.17 -30.95
C GLU A 171 -12.53 21.47 -31.74
N GLU A 172 -11.34 21.75 -32.27
CA GLU A 172 -11.06 22.94 -33.10
C GLU A 172 -11.96 22.99 -34.36
N ARG A 173 -12.21 21.84 -35.01
CA ARG A 173 -13.13 21.76 -36.17
C ARG A 173 -14.58 22.02 -35.78
N SER A 174 -15.02 21.54 -34.62
CA SER A 174 -16.40 21.71 -34.13
C SER A 174 -16.68 23.16 -33.74
N GLU A 175 -15.70 23.87 -33.19
CA GLU A 175 -15.79 25.29 -32.89
C GLU A 175 -15.92 26.14 -34.17
N ARG A 176 -15.22 25.74 -35.23
CA ARG A 176 -15.27 26.42 -36.54
C ARG A 176 -16.58 26.21 -37.30
N LEU A 177 -17.27 25.08 -37.07
CA LEU A 177 -18.53 24.71 -37.73
C LEU A 177 -19.79 25.04 -36.91
N LYS A 178 -19.77 26.10 -36.10
CA LYS A 178 -21.03 26.65 -35.56
C LYS A 178 -21.86 27.22 -36.71
N LEU A 179 -22.79 26.41 -37.22
CA LEU A 179 -23.83 26.84 -38.15
C LEU A 179 -24.56 28.04 -37.52
N ILE A 180 -24.41 29.21 -38.12
CA ILE A 180 -25.10 30.43 -37.71
C ILE A 180 -26.58 30.17 -37.94
N LYS A 181 -27.34 29.94 -36.86
CA LYS A 181 -28.80 29.80 -36.95
C LYS A 181 -29.38 31.14 -37.35
N LEU A 182 -29.99 31.19 -38.54
CA LEU A 182 -30.76 32.35 -38.98
C LEU A 182 -32.03 32.48 -38.12
N PRO A 183 -32.44 33.71 -37.77
CA PRO A 183 -33.66 33.95 -36.99
C PRO A 183 -34.90 33.53 -37.78
N ASP A 184 -35.93 33.05 -37.09
CA ASP A 184 -37.12 32.46 -37.75
C ASP A 184 -38.03 33.49 -38.43
N VAL A 185 -37.96 34.76 -38.02
CA VAL A 185 -38.72 35.87 -38.62
C VAL A 185 -37.76 36.76 -39.42
N ASN A 186 -38.13 37.15 -40.64
CA ASN A 186 -37.33 37.94 -41.60
C ASN A 186 -36.01 37.28 -42.04
N LYS A 187 -36.09 36.00 -42.45
CA LYS A 187 -34.95 35.20 -42.94
C LYS A 187 -34.18 35.88 -44.08
N GLU A 188 -34.89 36.43 -45.07
CA GLU A 188 -34.28 37.08 -46.24
C GLU A 188 -33.44 38.30 -45.88
N LEU A 189 -33.91 39.14 -44.93
CA LEU A 189 -33.16 40.31 -44.47
C LEU A 189 -31.90 39.90 -43.69
N ALA A 190 -31.99 38.82 -42.90
CA ALA A 190 -30.88 38.29 -42.14
C ALA A 190 -29.77 37.73 -43.05
N GLU A 191 -30.13 37.04 -44.14
CA GLU A 191 -29.17 36.58 -45.16
C GLU A 191 -28.49 37.75 -45.89
N GLN A 192 -29.24 38.79 -46.26
CA GLN A 192 -28.67 39.99 -46.88
C GLN A 192 -27.66 40.71 -45.97
N LEU A 193 -27.96 40.82 -44.67
CA LEU A 193 -27.05 41.42 -43.69
C LEU A 193 -25.80 40.57 -43.46
N LEU A 194 -25.92 39.24 -43.47
CA LEU A 194 -24.78 38.33 -43.35
C LEU A 194 -23.83 38.44 -44.56
N ASN A 195 -24.40 38.42 -45.77
CA ASN A 195 -23.65 38.58 -47.01
C ASN A 195 -22.99 39.96 -47.10
N ARG A 196 -23.66 41.02 -46.65
CA ARG A 196 -23.08 42.37 -46.59
C ARG A 196 -21.92 42.46 -45.59
N LYS A 197 -22.01 41.82 -44.43
CA LYS A 197 -20.89 41.73 -43.46
C LYS A 197 -19.68 40.97 -44.02
N LEU A 198 -19.91 39.88 -44.76
CA LEU A 198 -18.84 39.12 -45.43
C LEU A 198 -18.16 39.94 -46.54
N GLN A 199 -18.91 40.77 -47.28
CA GLN A 199 -18.32 41.67 -48.29
C GLN A 199 -17.52 42.82 -47.67
N ILE A 200 -17.96 43.39 -46.54
CA ILE A 200 -17.26 44.47 -45.84
C ILE A 200 -15.92 43.96 -45.25
N THR A 201 -15.92 42.78 -44.65
CA THR A 201 -14.69 42.16 -44.10
C THR A 201 -13.66 41.78 -45.16
N GLY A 202 -14.07 41.56 -46.42
CA GLY A 202 -13.17 41.39 -47.56
C GLY A 202 -12.66 42.69 -48.19
N ALA A 203 -13.33 43.82 -47.96
CA ALA A 203 -12.99 45.12 -48.56
C ALA A 203 -12.03 45.97 -47.71
N ASP A 204 -12.01 45.75 -46.38
CA ASP A 204 -11.19 46.54 -45.43
C ASP A 204 -9.73 46.07 -45.27
N VAL A 205 -9.25 45.15 -46.12
CA VAL A 205 -7.81 44.83 -46.22
C VAL A 205 -7.20 45.57 -47.42
N LYS A 206 -7.27 46.90 -47.41
CA LYS A 206 -6.31 47.75 -48.12
C LYS A 206 -5.56 48.58 -47.09
N ASN A 207 -4.39 48.07 -46.76
CA ASN A 207 -3.42 48.63 -45.83
C ASN A 207 -3.24 50.15 -46.08
N PRO A 208 -3.67 51.03 -45.18
CA PRO A 208 -3.63 52.48 -45.40
C PRO A 208 -2.20 53.07 -45.33
N THR A 209 -1.19 52.29 -44.95
CA THR A 209 0.21 52.76 -44.85
C THR A 209 1.12 52.36 -46.00
N GLY A 210 0.65 51.62 -47.01
CA GLY A 210 1.40 51.44 -48.26
C GLY A 210 2.84 50.88 -48.13
N ASP A 211 3.22 50.26 -47.01
CA ASP A 211 4.56 49.70 -46.82
C ASP A 211 4.58 48.23 -47.23
N LYS A 212 5.49 47.88 -48.15
CA LYS A 212 5.79 46.50 -48.54
C LYS A 212 6.94 45.99 -47.69
N ARG A 213 6.64 45.41 -46.54
CA ARG A 213 7.53 44.47 -45.84
C ARG A 213 6.73 43.26 -45.39
#